data_AF-A0A3C2BR55-F1
#
_entry.id   AF-A0A3C2BR55-F1
#
_cell.length_a   1.000
_cell.length_b   1.000
_cell.length_c   1.000
_cell.angle_alpha   90.00
_cell.angle_beta   90.00
_cell.angle_gamma   90.00
#
_symmetry.space_group_name_H-M   'P 1'
#
loop_
_entity.id
_entity.type
_entity.pdbx_description
1 polymer ?
#
loop_
_entity_poly.entity_id
_entity_poly.type
_entity_poly.pdbx_seq_one_letter_code
_entity_poly.pdbx_strand_id
1 'polypeptide(L)'
;MLATRIEDEYLEFARHAGLLTMVYNTLGGGLLTGKHTFMESPTEGRFGTSRLAEMYKQRYWDPRLFEAVRQLGDIADGAGLPLPELSFRWLLSKPG
;
A
#
# COMPACT_ATOMS: atom_id res chain seq x y z
N MET A 1 -2.96 8.42 2.03
CA MET A 1 -2.45 7.16 1.46
C MET A 1 -2.11 6.20 2.61
N LEU A 2 -2.17 4.88 2.41
CA LEU A 2 -2.24 3.86 3.48
C LEU A 2 -1.00 3.79 4.41
N ALA A 3 0.19 4.17 3.94
CA ALA A 3 1.40 4.23 4.76
C ALA A 3 2.40 5.26 4.20
N THR A 4 2.41 6.47 4.77
CA THR A 4 3.25 7.61 4.32
C THR A 4 4.20 8.15 5.37
N ARG A 5 4.35 7.51 6.54
CA ARG A 5 5.16 8.04 7.65
C ARG A 5 6.63 8.35 7.29
N ILE A 6 7.13 7.78 6.20
CA ILE A 6 8.46 8.11 5.67
C ILE A 6 8.55 9.60 5.24
N GLU A 7 7.43 10.20 4.84
CA GLU A 7 7.31 11.60 4.43
C GLU A 7 7.46 12.57 5.62
N ASP A 8 7.25 12.12 6.86
CA ASP A 8 7.23 12.98 8.04
C ASP A 8 8.62 13.56 8.36
N GLU A 9 9.67 12.73 8.25
CA GLU A 9 11.04 13.12 8.64
C GLU A 9 12.12 12.50 7.74
N TYR A 10 11.94 11.25 7.32
CA TYR A 10 13.00 10.48 6.65
C TYR A 10 13.34 11.02 5.25
N LEU A 11 12.33 11.41 4.45
CA LEU A 11 12.59 11.90 3.09
C LEU A 11 13.44 13.18 3.11
N GLU A 12 13.16 14.12 4.02
CA GLU A 12 13.99 15.31 4.17
C GLU A 12 15.40 14.96 4.63
N PHE A 13 15.54 14.06 5.61
CA PHE A 13 16.86 13.59 6.03
C PHE A 13 17.66 12.95 4.87
N ALA A 14 17.04 12.04 4.12
CA ALA A 14 17.68 11.35 3.00
C ALA A 14 18.15 12.34 1.94
N ARG A 15 17.30 13.32 1.59
CA ARG A 15 17.64 14.40 0.66
C ARG A 15 18.83 15.23 1.15
N HIS A 16 18.83 15.61 2.43
CA HIS A 16 19.94 16.36 3.03
C HIS A 16 21.25 15.57 3.12
N ALA A 17 21.16 14.26 3.34
CA ALA A 17 22.30 13.36 3.47
C ALA A 17 22.82 12.81 2.12
N GLY A 18 22.16 13.13 1.00
CA GLY A 18 22.52 12.59 -0.33
C GLY A 18 22.26 11.08 -0.46
N LEU A 19 21.28 10.55 0.28
CA LEU A 19 20.91 9.14 0.26
C LEU A 19 19.79 8.87 -0.75
N LEU A 20 19.90 7.74 -1.45
CA LEU A 20 18.83 7.25 -2.32
C LEU A 20 17.78 6.48 -1.52
N THR A 21 16.51 6.82 -1.71
CA THR A 21 15.38 6.12 -1.06
C THR A 21 14.82 5.03 -1.98
N MET A 22 14.87 3.78 -1.52
CA MET A 22 14.19 2.65 -2.18
C MET A 22 12.96 2.25 -1.37
N VAL A 23 11.77 2.43 -1.97
CA VAL A 23 10.50 2.11 -1.31
C VAL A 23 10.17 0.62 -1.47
N TYR A 24 9.94 -0.06 -0.35
CA TYR A 24 9.49 -1.44 -0.32
C TYR A 24 7.99 -1.53 0.01
N ASN A 25 7.37 -2.68 -0.30
CA ASN A 25 5.98 -2.98 0.04
C ASN A 25 4.96 -1.95 -0.47
N THR A 26 5.18 -1.45 -1.69
CA THR A 26 4.39 -0.39 -2.35
C THR A 26 2.90 -0.72 -2.48
N LEU A 27 2.54 -2.01 -2.58
CA LEU A 27 1.17 -2.47 -2.66
C LEU A 27 0.56 -2.87 -1.30
N GLY A 28 1.22 -2.55 -0.18
CA GLY A 28 0.71 -2.85 1.18
C GLY A 28 0.47 -4.35 1.39
N GLY A 29 1.41 -5.20 0.98
CA GLY A 29 1.29 -6.65 1.05
C GLY A 29 0.34 -7.26 0.02
N GLY A 30 -0.14 -6.47 -0.93
CA GLY A 30 -1.16 -6.86 -1.91
C GLY A 30 -2.54 -6.27 -1.61
N LEU A 31 -2.71 -5.51 -0.52
CA LEU A 31 -3.98 -4.85 -0.20
C LEU A 31 -4.39 -3.86 -1.32
N LEU A 32 -3.45 -3.11 -1.89
CA LEU A 32 -3.67 -2.19 -3.02
C LEU A 32 -3.88 -2.88 -4.37
N THR A 33 -4.10 -4.20 -4.38
CA THR A 33 -4.60 -4.89 -5.58
C THR A 33 -6.12 -4.93 -5.63
N GLY A 34 -6.81 -4.56 -4.54
CA GLY A 34 -8.26 -4.60 -4.45
C GLY A 34 -8.86 -6.00 -4.34
N LYS A 35 -8.03 -7.06 -4.37
CA LYS A 35 -8.49 -8.46 -4.36
C LYS A 35 -9.01 -8.96 -3.02
N HIS A 36 -8.83 -8.18 -1.96
CA HIS A 36 -9.12 -8.57 -0.59
C HIS A 36 -10.32 -7.80 -0.05
N THR A 37 -11.17 -8.49 0.71
CA THR A 37 -12.27 -7.91 1.48
C THR A 37 -12.01 -8.06 2.98
N PHE A 38 -12.48 -7.11 3.80
CA PHE A 38 -12.21 -7.17 5.25
C PHE A 38 -12.79 -8.42 5.92
N MET A 39 -13.95 -8.91 5.44
CA MET A 39 -14.66 -10.06 6.01
C MET A 39 -14.02 -11.40 5.65
N GLU A 40 -13.15 -11.45 4.65
CA GLU A 40 -12.50 -12.70 4.28
C GLU A 40 -11.36 -13.05 5.24
N SER A 41 -11.04 -14.34 5.30
CA SER A 41 -9.84 -14.86 5.94
C SER A 41 -8.95 -15.47 4.86
N PRO A 42 -7.91 -14.76 4.39
CA PRO A 42 -7.05 -15.25 3.31
C PRO A 42 -6.37 -16.56 3.73
N THR A 43 -6.60 -17.61 2.95
CA THR A 43 -5.97 -18.93 3.18
C THR A 43 -4.58 -19.00 2.54
N GLU A 44 -4.30 -18.15 1.55
CA GLU A 44 -3.05 -18.16 0.77
C GLU A 44 -2.41 -16.76 0.66
N GLY A 45 -1.12 -16.75 0.30
CA GLY A 45 -0.39 -15.53 -0.02
C GLY A 45 0.09 -14.76 1.22
N ARG A 46 0.27 -13.43 1.06
CA ARG A 46 0.93 -12.57 2.05
C ARG A 46 0.20 -12.50 3.39
N PHE A 47 -1.13 -12.62 3.35
CA PHE A 47 -2.01 -12.57 4.52
C PHE A 47 -2.52 -13.96 4.96
N GLY A 48 -2.09 -15.04 4.29
CA GLY A 48 -2.51 -16.42 4.60
C GLY A 48 -1.31 -17.29 4.96
N THR A 49 -0.77 -18.02 3.97
CA THR A 49 0.33 -18.99 4.17
C THR A 49 1.70 -18.39 4.48
N SER A 50 1.88 -17.07 4.39
CA SER A 50 3.16 -16.44 4.71
C SER A 50 3.52 -16.59 6.19
N ARG A 51 4.80 -16.87 6.50
CA ARG A 51 5.34 -16.79 7.88
C ARG A 51 5.14 -15.42 8.53
N LEU A 52 4.94 -14.38 7.71
CA LEU A 52 4.72 -13.00 8.15
C LEU A 52 3.22 -12.62 8.15
N ALA A 53 2.31 -13.55 7.88
CA ALA A 53 0.88 -13.26 7.69
C ALA A 53 0.27 -12.50 8.86
N GLU A 54 0.51 -12.94 10.10
CA GLU A 54 0.00 -12.28 11.29
C GLU A 54 0.53 -10.85 11.44
N MET A 55 1.82 -10.61 11.18
CA MET A 55 2.40 -9.27 11.18
C MET A 55 1.76 -8.37 10.10
N TYR A 56 1.53 -8.91 8.90
CA TYR A 56 0.88 -8.17 7.82
C TYR A 56 -0.59 -7.86 8.15
N LYS A 57 -1.32 -8.80 8.78
CA LYS A 57 -2.69 -8.56 9.22
C LYS A 57 -2.73 -7.48 10.30
N GLN A 58 -1.87 -7.54 11.31
CA GLN A 58 -1.77 -6.50 12.32
C GLN A 58 -1.52 -5.11 11.73
N ARG A 59 -0.77 -5.03 10.62
CA ARG A 59 -0.44 -3.76 9.96
C ARG A 59 -1.52 -3.23 9.02
N TYR A 60 -2.27 -4.11 8.35
CA TYR A 60 -3.12 -3.73 7.21
C TYR A 60 -4.58 -4.21 7.30
N TRP A 61 -4.90 -5.15 8.19
CA TRP A 61 -6.25 -5.73 8.31
C TRP A 61 -7.19 -4.87 9.16
N ASP A 62 -7.39 -3.62 8.73
CA ASP A 62 -8.21 -2.61 9.42
C ASP A 62 -9.37 -2.18 8.49
N PRO A 63 -10.64 -2.17 8.97
CA PRO A 63 -11.79 -1.77 8.15
C PRO A 63 -11.62 -0.42 7.45
N ARG A 64 -10.93 0.53 8.09
CA ARG A 64 -10.68 1.87 7.54
C ARG A 64 -9.74 1.83 6.34
N LEU A 65 -8.76 0.93 6.36
CA LEU A 65 -7.84 0.73 5.23
C LEU A 65 -8.56 0.06 4.07
N PHE A 66 -9.43 -0.92 4.34
CA PHE A 66 -10.26 -1.53 3.30
C PHE A 66 -11.22 -0.53 2.65
N GLU A 67 -11.87 0.33 3.43
CA GLU A 67 -12.74 1.38 2.88
C GLU A 67 -11.94 2.38 2.03
N ALA A 68 -10.73 2.77 2.47
CA ALA A 68 -9.86 3.62 1.66
C ALA A 68 -9.42 2.94 0.35
N VAL A 69 -9.12 1.63 0.38
CA VAL A 69 -8.79 0.84 -0.82
C VAL A 69 -9.98 0.76 -1.77
N ARG A 70 -11.21 0.60 -1.24
CA ARG A 70 -12.44 0.60 -2.03
C ARG A 70 -12.63 1.94 -2.75
N GLN A 71 -12.49 3.06 -2.05
CA GLN A 71 -12.58 4.39 -2.65
C GLN A 71 -11.49 4.65 -3.70
N LEU A 72 -10.27 4.16 -3.47
CA LEU A 72 -9.21 4.22 -4.48
C LEU A 72 -9.53 3.36 -5.71
N GLY A 73 -10.21 2.22 -5.51
CA GLY A 73 -10.75 1.38 -6.58
C GLY A 73 -11.72 2.17 -7.45
N ASP A 74 -12.70 2.85 -6.84
CA ASP A 74 -13.68 3.68 -7.57
C ASP A 74 -12.97 4.77 -8.42
N ILE A 75 -11.91 5.39 -7.89
CA ILE A 75 -11.09 6.38 -8.61
C ILE A 75 -10.34 5.73 -9.78
N ALA A 76 -9.74 4.56 -9.56
CA ALA A 76 -9.00 3.83 -10.59
C ALA A 76 -9.92 3.43 -11.75
N ASP A 77 -11.11 2.91 -11.43
CA ASP A 77 -12.14 2.53 -12.40
C ASP A 77 -12.63 3.75 -13.20
N GLY A 78 -12.89 4.88 -12.53
CA GLY A 78 -13.24 6.14 -13.19
C GLY A 78 -12.16 6.68 -14.15
N ALA A 79 -10.90 6.32 -13.91
CA ALA A 79 -9.76 6.65 -14.78
C ALA A 79 -9.44 5.57 -15.83
N GLY A 80 -10.14 4.43 -15.82
CA GLY A 80 -9.85 3.29 -16.69
C GLY A 80 -8.51 2.62 -16.40
N LEU A 81 -8.06 2.64 -15.14
CA LEU A 81 -6.77 2.09 -14.72
C LEU A 81 -6.96 0.96 -13.71
N PRO A 82 -6.13 -0.10 -13.75
CA PRO A 82 -6.04 -1.05 -12.64
C PRO A 82 -5.55 -0.34 -11.36
N LEU A 83 -6.12 -0.68 -10.20
CA LEU A 83 -5.71 -0.12 -8.90
C LEU A 83 -4.19 -0.27 -8.59
N PRO A 84 -3.52 -1.39 -8.91
CA PRO A 84 -2.07 -1.48 -8.78
C PRO A 84 -1.33 -0.41 -9.59
N GLU A 85 -1.78 -0.14 -10.82
CA GLU A 85 -1.18 0.88 -11.68
C GLU A 85 -1.38 2.28 -11.10
N LEU A 86 -2.59 2.60 -10.63
CA LEU A 86 -2.85 3.86 -9.94
C LEU A 86 -1.90 4.05 -8.73
N SER A 87 -1.69 2.97 -7.95
CA SER A 87 -0.81 2.99 -6.79
C SER A 87 0.66 3.27 -7.17
N PHE A 88 1.15 2.67 -8.26
CA PHE A 88 2.50 2.95 -8.76
C PHE A 88 2.63 4.36 -9.35
N ARG A 89 1.65 4.83 -10.11
CA ARG A 89 1.63 6.20 -10.64
C ARG A 89 1.66 7.23 -9.52
N TRP A 90 0.89 7.01 -8.45
CA TRP A 90 0.94 7.86 -7.26
C TRP A 90 2.34 7.87 -6.65
N LEU A 91 2.98 6.71 -6.51
CA LEU A 91 4.32 6.62 -5.92
C LEU A 91 5.36 7.37 -6.75
N LEU A 92 5.33 7.21 -8.07
CA LEU A 92 6.23 7.90 -8.99
C LEU A 92 5.97 9.41 -9.05
N SER A 93 4.78 9.87 -8.66
CA SER A 93 4.47 11.31 -8.59
C SER A 93 5.08 12.00 -7.36
N LYS A 94 5.65 11.25 -6.41
CA LYS A 94 6.26 11.81 -5.20
C LYS A 94 7.69 12.28 -5.44
N PRO A 95 8.11 13.40 -4.81
CA PRO A 95 9.52 13.76 -4.76
C PRO A 95 10.28 12.68 -3.96
N GLY A 96 11.40 12.22 -4.53
CA GLY A 96 12.28 11.21 -3.94
C GLY A 96 13.66 11.77 -3.64
#